data_AF-A0A349HIT6-F1
#
_entry.id   AF-A0A349HIT6-F1
#
_cell.length_a   1.000
_cell.length_b   1.000
_cell.length_c   1.000
_cell.angle_alpha   90.00
_cell.angle_beta   90.00
_cell.angle_gamma   90.00
#
_symmetry.space_group_name_H-M   'P 1'
#
loop_
_entity.id
_entity.type
_entity.pdbx_description
1 polymer ?
#
loop_
_entity_poly.entity_id
_entity_poly.type
_entity_poly.pdbx_seq_one_letter_code
_entity_poly.pdbx_strand_id
1 'polypeptide(L)' 'MLKPGMRVTFQRPRRKEVEVEVRGPDPRGFWIGFKVENGRVNRTHLRTFKLEHVTAIMTEDGPRCVFREVL' A
#
# COMPACT_ATOMS: atom_id res chain seq x y z
N MET A 1 -4.52 -11.22 -2.01
CA MET A 1 -3.30 -11.12 -2.84
C MET A 1 -3.33 -9.76 -3.53
N LEU A 2 -2.25 -8.96 -3.44
CA LEU A 2 -2.21 -7.61 -4.05
C LEU A 2 -2.07 -7.70 -5.57
N LYS A 3 -2.65 -6.73 -6.29
CA LYS A 3 -2.59 -6.62 -7.75
C LYS A 3 -2.14 -5.20 -8.16
N PRO A 4 -1.43 -5.04 -9.29
CA PRO A 4 -1.18 -3.73 -9.88
C PRO A 4 -2.48 -2.92 -10.06
N GLY A 5 -2.42 -1.62 -9.79
CA GLY A 5 -3.58 -0.71 -9.84
C GLY A 5 -4.40 -0.64 -8.55
N MET A 6 -4.24 -1.57 -7.61
CA MET A 6 -4.91 -1.46 -6.30
C MET A 6 -4.36 -0.28 -5.51
N ARG A 7 -5.21 0.42 -4.75
CA ARG A 7 -4.74 1.37 -3.75
C ARG A 7 -4.69 0.70 -2.39
N VAL A 8 -3.59 0.88 -1.68
CA VAL A 8 -3.39 0.31 -0.36
C VAL A 8 -2.81 1.35 0.57
N THR A 9 -3.17 1.22 1.83
CA THR A 9 -2.59 1.98 2.90
C THR A 9 -1.66 1.08 3.69
N PHE A 10 -0.46 1.55 3.98
CA PHE A 10 0.49 0.80 4.80
C PHE A 10 1.15 1.71 5.84
N GLN A 11 1.55 1.10 6.95
CA GLN A 11 2.27 1.77 8.02
C GLN A 11 3.55 1.00 8.35
N ARG A 12 4.69 1.70 8.31
CA ARG A 12 5.95 1.16 8.84
C ARG A 12 6.07 1.48 10.33
N PRO A 13 6.79 0.67 11.12
CA PRO A 13 7.05 0.97 12.52
C PRO A 13 7.58 2.40 12.69
N ARG A 14 6.93 3.19 13.56
CA ARG A 14 7.27 4.59 13.88
C ARG A 14 7.19 5.59 12.71
N ARG A 15 6.48 5.26 11.62
CA ARG A 15 6.21 6.21 10.53
C ARG A 15 4.72 6.50 10.40
N LYS A 16 4.42 7.64 9.78
CA LYS A 16 3.07 7.97 9.35
C LYS A 16 2.59 6.94 8.33
N GLU A 17 1.29 6.71 8.35
CA GLU A 17 0.58 5.92 7.39
C GLU A 17 0.69 6.54 5.98
N VAL A 18 0.82 5.71 4.96
CA VAL A 18 1.02 6.14 3.57
C VAL A 18 0.09 5.35 2.65
N GLU A 19 -0.65 6.06 1.81
CA GLU A 19 -1.42 5.48 0.72
C GLU A 19 -0.58 5.40 -0.55
N VAL A 20 -0.67 4.27 -1.26
CA VAL A 20 -0.01 4.05 -2.55
C VAL A 20 -0.90 3.31 -3.54
N GLU A 21 -0.73 3.62 -4.83
CA GLU A 21 -1.20 2.77 -5.92
C GLU A 21 -0.13 1.72 -6.24
N VAL A 22 -0.51 0.44 -6.13
CA VAL A 22 0.38 -0.69 -6.34
C VAL A 22 0.83 -0.75 -7.79
N ARG A 23 2.14 -0.76 -8.01
CA ARG A 23 2.75 -1.00 -9.32
C ARG A 23 3.01 -2.50 -9.53
N GLY A 24 3.50 -3.18 -8.51
CA GLY A 24 3.85 -4.61 -8.58
C GLY A 24 4.96 -5.01 -7.60
N PRO A 25 5.38 -6.28 -7.65
CA PRO A 25 6.47 -6.79 -6.82
C PRO A 25 7.86 -6.31 -7.31
N ASP A 26 8.79 -6.20 -6.38
CA ASP A 26 10.22 -5.98 -6.59
C ASP A 26 10.98 -7.31 -6.46
N PRO A 27 12.07 -7.55 -7.23
CA PRO A 27 12.87 -8.77 -7.14
C PRO A 27 13.44 -9.06 -5.75
N ARG A 28 13.53 -8.06 -4.86
CA ARG A 28 14.04 -8.21 -3.49
C ARG A 28 12.96 -8.60 -2.48
N GLY A 29 11.76 -8.97 -2.95
CA GLY A 29 10.65 -9.41 -2.09
C GLY A 29 9.80 -8.27 -1.50
N PHE A 30 9.94 -7.04 -2.01
CA PHE A 30 9.09 -5.91 -1.65
C PHE A 30 7.94 -5.73 -2.64
N TRP A 31 6.93 -4.96 -2.25
CA TRP A 31 5.97 -4.36 -3.15
C TRP A 31 6.34 -2.92 -3.42
N ILE A 32 6.07 -2.46 -4.64
CA ILE A 32 6.31 -1.10 -5.09
C ILE A 32 4.97 -0.45 -5.40
N GLY A 33 4.81 0.79 -4.98
CA GLY A 33 3.69 1.64 -5.39
C GLY A 33 4.08 3.11 -5.53
N PHE A 34 3.21 3.86 -6.20
CA PHE A 34 3.31 5.31 -6.33
C PHE A 34 2.50 5.96 -5.21
N LYS A 35 3.07 6.96 -4.53
CA LYS A 35 2.40 7.66 -3.43
C LYS A 35 1.10 8.30 -3.92
N VAL A 36 0.02 8.14 -3.18
CA VAL A 36 -1.21 8.88 -3.38
C VAL A 36 -1.20 10.09 -2.45
N GLU A 37 -1.36 11.29 -3.01
CA GLU A 37 -1.43 12.56 -2.29
C GLU A 37 -2.70 13.29 -2.70
N ASN A 38 -3.56 13.61 -1.74
CA ASN A 38 -4.85 14.26 -1.98
C ASN A 38 -5.68 13.54 -3.07
N GLY A 39 -5.72 12.21 -3.02
CA GLY A 39 -6.45 11.35 -3.97
C GLY A 39 -5.78 11.17 -5.34
N ARG A 40 -4.67 11.87 -5.61
CA ARG A 40 -3.94 11.82 -6.89
C ARG A 40 -2.68 10.98 -6.78
N VAL A 41 -2.41 10.17 -7.80
CA VAL A 41 -1.23 9.32 -7.88
C VAL A 41 -0.02 10.15 -8.30
N ASN A 42 0.96 10.29 -7.42
CA ASN A 42 2.22 10.95 -7.69
C ASN A 42 3.22 9.94 -8.28
N ARG A 43 3.28 9.86 -9.62
CA ARG A 43 4.13 8.90 -10.36
C ARG A 43 5.63 9.13 -10.21
N THR A 44 6.07 10.27 -9.69
CA THR A 44 7.49 10.52 -9.40
C THR A 44 7.88 10.02 -8.01
N HIS A 45 6.90 9.76 -7.12
CA HIS A 45 7.17 9.36 -5.75
C HIS A 45 6.95 7.86 -5.52
N LEU A 46 7.99 7.08 -5.74
CA LEU A 46 7.99 5.65 -5.46
C LEU A 46 8.10 5.36 -3.96
N ARG A 47 7.39 4.32 -3.55
CA ARG A 47 7.41 3.77 -2.20
C ARG A 47 7.50 2.26 -2.28
N THR A 48 8.43 1.71 -1.51
CA THR A 48 8.50 0.27 -1.25
C THR A 48 7.73 -0.04 0.02
N PHE A 49 7.13 -1.20 0.11
CA PHE A 49 6.50 -1.70 1.34
C PHE A 49 6.50 -3.21 1.31
N LYS A 50 6.18 -3.83 2.45
CA LYS A 50 5.97 -5.27 2.53
C LYS A 50 4.49 -5.50 2.75
N LEU A 51 4.00 -6.65 2.33
CA LEU A 51 2.61 -7.05 2.58
C LEU A 51 2.27 -6.99 4.07
N GLU A 52 3.25 -7.26 4.94
CA GLU A 52 3.10 -7.22 6.40
C GLU A 52 2.83 -5.85 7.00
N HIS A 53 3.11 -4.78 6.24
CA HIS A 53 2.87 -3.40 6.67
C HIS A 53 1.52 -2.85 6.18
N VAL A 54 0.80 -3.58 5.34
CA VAL A 54 -0.47 -3.13 4.76
C VAL A 54 -1.56 -3.14 5.84
N THR A 55 -2.17 -2.00 6.07
CA THR A 55 -3.21 -1.76 7.08
C THR A 55 -4.61 -1.74 6.45
N ALA A 56 -4.74 -1.27 5.21
CA ALA A 56 -6.01 -1.24 4.50
C ALA A 56 -5.83 -1.40 2.99
N ILE A 57 -6.87 -1.90 2.34
CA ILE A 57 -6.99 -1.98 0.87
C ILE A 57 -8.20 -1.15 0.45
N MET A 58 -8.02 -0.29 -0.55
CA MET A 58 -9.12 0.47 -1.12
C MET A 58 -9.94 -0.43 -2.05
N THR A 59 -11.24 -0.49 -1.77
CA THR A 59 -12.23 -1.18 -2.60
C THR A 59 -13.23 -0.16 -3.14
N GLU A 60 -14.12 -0.60 -4.04
CA GLU A 60 -15.19 0.25 -4.56
C GLU A 60 -16.11 0.77 -3.43
N ASP A 61 -16.27 -0.01 -2.37
CA ASP A 61 -17.04 0.36 -1.16
C ASP A 61 -16.25 1.23 -0.16
N GLY A 62 -15.01 1.61 -0.50
CA GLY A 62 -14.10 2.35 0.38
C GLY A 62 -13.01 1.49 1.04
N PRO A 63 -12.32 2.02 2.07
CA PRO A 63 -11.20 1.34 2.72
C PRO A 63 -11.68 0.13 3.51
N ARG A 64 -11.15 -1.05 3.18
CA ARG A 64 -11.30 -2.24 4.02
C ARG A 64 -10.00 -2.51 4.76
N CYS A 65 -10.06 -2.47 6.09
CA CYS A 65 -8.94 -2.81 6.95
C CYS A 65 -8.53 -4.26 6.73
N VAL A 66 -7.22 -4.49 6.61
CA VAL A 66 -6.66 -5.84 6.57
C VAL A 66 -6.45 -6.25 8.02
N PHE A 67 -7.44 -6.93 8.61
CA PHE A 67 -7.27 -7.53 9.92
C PHE A 67 -6.16 -8.59 9.83
N ARG A 68 -5.10 -8.41 10.61
CA ARG A 68 -4.16 -9.48 10.92
C ARG A 68 -4.54 -10.01 12.29
N GLU A 69 -4.98 -11.26 12.35
CA GLU A 69 -4.90 -12.03 13.58
C GLU A 69 -3.43 -12.04 14.00
N VAL A 70 -3.14 -11.34 15.10
CA VAL A 70 -1.86 -11.44 15.78
C VAL A 70 -1.89 -12.77 16.51
N LEU A 71 -1.35 -13.81 15.86
CA LEU A 71 -0.98 -15.08 16.51
C LEU A 71 0.38 -14.92 17.20
#